data_AF-A0A820N9F4-F1
#
_entry.id   AF-A0A820N9F4-F1
#
_cell.length_a   1.000
_cell.length_b   1.000
_cell.length_c   1.000
_cell.angle_alpha   90.00
_cell.angle_beta   90.00
_cell.angle_gamma   90.00
#
_symmetry.space_group_name_H-M   'P 1'
#
loop_
_entity.id
_entity.type
_entity.pdbx_description
1 polymer ?
#
loop_
_entity_poly.entity_id
_entity_poly.type
_entity_poly.pdbx_seq_one_letter_code
_entity_poly.pdbx_strand_id
1 'polypeptide(L)' 'PDQLGCPTGILFDRHENLYVVDWGNNRVQKFDIDPDKNC' A
#
# COMPACT_ATOMS: atom_id res chain seq x y z
N PRO A 1 4.63 -9.73 -10.45
CA PRO A 1 3.93 -8.44 -10.73
C PRO A 1 3.26 -7.95 -9.45
N ASP A 2 3.15 -6.62 -9.28
CA ASP A 2 2.59 -5.93 -8.12
C ASP A 2 1.07 -6.11 -8.00
N GLN A 3 0.63 -7.33 -7.72
CA GLN A 3 -0.77 -7.65 -7.45
C GLN A 3 -0.98 -7.90 -5.95
N LEU A 4 -2.13 -7.43 -5.45
CA LEU A 4 -2.62 -7.76 -4.13
C LEU A 4 -3.25 -9.15 -4.13
N GLY A 5 -3.06 -9.91 -3.06
CA GLY A 5 -3.64 -11.21 -2.81
C GLY A 5 -4.44 -11.16 -1.51
N CYS A 6 -5.77 -11.09 -1.60
CA CYS A 6 -6.67 -11.02 -0.45
C CYS A 6 -6.26 -9.97 0.60
N PRO A 7 -6.19 -8.68 0.23
CA PRO A 7 -5.89 -7.63 1.21
C PRO A 7 -6.98 -7.56 2.28
N THR A 8 -6.58 -7.36 3.53
CA THR A 8 -7.49 -7.40 4.69
C THR A 8 -7.60 -6.07 5.44
N GLY A 9 -6.69 -5.14 5.19
CA GLY A 9 -6.70 -3.85 5.88
C GLY A 9 -5.88 -2.79 5.18
N ILE A 10 -6.23 -1.53 5.47
CA ILE A 10 -5.53 -0.33 4.99
C ILE A 10 -5.34 0.68 6.11
N LEU A 11 -4.25 1.46 6.03
CA LEU A 11 -3.92 2.54 6.96
C LEU A 11 -3.19 3.66 6.21
N PHE A 12 -3.43 4.90 6.61
CA PHE A 12 -2.61 6.04 6.21
C PHE A 12 -1.69 6.47 7.36
N ASP A 13 -0.44 6.81 7.04
CA ASP A 13 0.45 7.48 7.99
C ASP A 13 0.32 9.02 7.92
N ARG A 14 1.11 9.73 8.74
CA ARG A 14 1.09 11.20 8.79
C ARG A 14 1.71 11.88 7.56
N HIS A 15 2.39 11.12 6.72
CA HIS A 15 2.99 11.59 5.46
C HIS A 15 2.16 11.12 4.27
N GLU A 16 0.89 10.75 4.49
CA GLU A 16 -0.05 10.31 3.47
C GLU A 16 0.39 9.05 2.70
N ASN A 17 1.29 8.25 3.25
CA ASN A 17 1.61 6.95 2.67
C ASN A 17 0.47 5.96 2.96
N LEU A 18 0.09 5.19 1.95
CA LEU A 18 -0.89 4.10 2.10
C LEU A 18 -0.18 2.79 2.43
N TYR A 19 -0.59 2.16 3.52
CA TYR A 19 -0.17 0.82 3.90
C TYR A 19 -1.30 -0.16 3.66
N VAL A 20 -1.00 -1.30 3.03
CA VAL A 20 -1.95 -2.37 2.76
C VAL A 20 -1.46 -3.67 3.41
N VAL A 21 -2.31 -4.30 4.22
CA VAL A 21 -2.08 -5.64 4.76
C VAL A 21 -2.52 -6.66 3.73
N ASP A 22 -1.55 -7.23 3.03
CA ASP A 22 -1.73 -8.11 1.87
C ASP A 22 -1.62 -9.58 2.30
N TRP A 23 -2.69 -10.08 2.93
CA TRP A 23 -2.67 -11.34 3.70
C TRP A 23 -2.31 -12.56 2.85
N GLY A 24 -2.88 -12.70 1.66
CA GLY A 24 -2.60 -13.81 0.75
C GLY A 24 -1.16 -13.85 0.25
N ASN A 25 -0.44 -12.73 0.33
CA ASN A 25 0.97 -12.63 0.00
C ASN A 25 1.89 -12.56 1.24
N ASN A 26 1.35 -12.70 2.45
CA ASN A 26 2.09 -12.64 3.72
C ASN A 26 2.99 -11.40 3.88
N ARG A 27 2.51 -10.23 3.43
CA ARG A 27 3.28 -8.98 3.46
C ARG A 27 2.44 -7.78 3.87
N VAL A 28 3.13 -6.72 4.24
CA VAL A 28 2.58 -5.36 4.32
C VAL A 28 3.27 -4.52 3.25
N GLN A 29 2.50 -3.87 2.39
CA GLN A 29 3.03 -3.02 1.32
C GLN A 29 2.79 -1.55 1.62
N LYS A 30 3.78 -0.72 1.31
CA LYS A 30 3.71 0.74 1.39
C LYS A 30 3.59 1.30 -0.03
N PHE A 31 2.65 2.21 -0.24
CA PHE A 31 2.48 2.98 -1.45
C PHE A 31 2.77 4.45 -1.11
N ASP A 32 3.81 4.99 -1.74
CA ASP A 32 4.10 6.42 -1.70
C ASP A 32 3.05 7.14 -2.55
N ILE A 33 2.16 7.89 -1.92
CA ILE A 33 1.23 8.78 -2.62
C ILE A 33 1.95 10.12 -2.71
N ASP A 34 2.89 10.21 -3.65
CA ASP A 34 3.48 11.48 -4.01
C ASP A 34 2.63 12.06 -5.16
N PRO A 35 1.87 13.14 -4.94
CA PRO A 35 0.99 13.72 -5.96
C PRO A 35 1.78 14.19 -7.21
N ASP A 36 3.09 14.41 -7.07
CA ASP A 36 3.96 14.85 -8.16
C ASP A 36 4.72 13.69 -8.85
N LYS A 37 4.66 12.45 -8.33
CA LYS A 37 5.28 11.25 -8.95
C LYS A 37 4.51 10.66 -10.12
N ASN A 38 3.44 11.32 -10.59
CA ASN A 38 2.79 10.98 -11.85
C ASN A 38 3.41 11.69 -13.08
N CYS A 39 4.57 12.34 -12.92
CA CYS A 39 5.36 12.91 -14.01
C CYS A 39 6.39 11.94 -14.58
#